data_AF-A0A956HPT9-F1
#
_entry.id   AF-A0A956HPT9-F1
#
_cell.length_a   1.000
_cell.length_b   1.000
_cell.length_c   1.000
_cell.angle_alpha   90.00
_cell.angle_beta   90.00
_cell.angle_gamma   90.00
#
_symmetry.space_group_name_H-M   'P 1'
#
loop_
_entity.id
_entity.type
_entity.pdbx_description
1 polymer ?
#
loop_
_entity_poly.entity_id
_entity_poly.type
_entity_poly.pdbx_seq_one_letter_code
_entity_poly.pdbx_strand_id
1 'polypeptide(L)'
;MRRRVIASLLFVLVITSCGGDTQGTASEATTAATTEATATTEATATTATTEATEATTAGTSDSTGAVEVGVEAVSSMCPDEPAENPPPSSLSAMSAGGGAITVEHADYLGTCCVSYDVTAEVIDATIAVAYAEVGDPCDCSCVFQISYTLTGVPDGAWTITAGSDSVEVTVP
;
A
#
# COMPACT_ATOMS: atom_id res chain seq x y z
N MET A 1 49.03 24.26 -14.06
CA MET A 1 47.96 24.01 -15.04
C MET A 1 47.73 22.50 -15.15
N ARG A 2 46.75 21.95 -14.42
CA ARG A 2 46.43 20.50 -14.44
C ARG A 2 45.08 20.32 -15.15
N ARG A 3 45.11 19.76 -16.35
CA ARG A 3 43.91 19.41 -17.14
C ARG A 3 43.20 18.24 -16.46
N ARG A 4 41.96 18.44 -16.02
CA ARG A 4 41.06 17.36 -15.60
C ARG A 4 40.37 16.82 -16.85
N VAL A 5 40.67 15.56 -17.17
CA VAL A 5 39.99 14.79 -18.22
C VAL A 5 38.66 14.35 -17.63
N ILE A 6 37.56 14.88 -18.16
CA ILE A 6 36.19 14.46 -17.82
C ILE A 6 35.90 13.25 -18.70
N ALA A 7 36.02 12.06 -18.13
CA ALA A 7 35.58 10.82 -18.76
C ALA A 7 34.05 10.75 -18.64
N SER A 8 33.35 11.06 -19.72
CA SER A 8 31.92 10.83 -19.86
C SER A 8 31.67 9.32 -19.86
N LEU A 9 31.26 8.77 -18.72
CA LEU A 9 30.61 7.46 -18.67
C LEU A 9 29.19 7.63 -19.21
N LEU A 10 28.97 7.14 -20.43
CA LEU A 10 27.63 6.79 -20.92
C LEU A 10 27.14 5.59 -20.10
N PHE A 11 26.23 5.84 -19.17
CA PHE A 11 25.49 4.80 -18.47
C PHE A 11 24.33 4.38 -19.38
N VAL A 12 24.46 3.21 -20.00
CA VAL A 12 23.37 2.59 -20.78
C VAL A 12 22.36 2.05 -19.78
N LEU A 13 21.23 2.75 -19.63
CA LEU A 13 20.10 2.28 -18.85
C LEU A 13 19.43 1.13 -19.64
N VAL A 14 19.65 -0.10 -19.19
CA VAL A 14 18.91 -1.26 -19.69
C VAL A 14 17.55 -1.22 -19.01
N ILE A 15 16.54 -0.77 -19.75
CA ILE A 15 15.13 -0.79 -19.31
C ILE A 15 14.64 -2.22 -19.52
N THR A 16 14.86 -3.09 -18.54
CA THR A 16 14.17 -4.40 -18.48
C THR A 16 12.72 -4.11 -18.11
N SER A 17 11.89 -3.91 -19.13
CA SER A 17 10.43 -3.92 -18.99
C SER A 17 10.02 -5.26 -18.39
N CYS A 18 9.26 -5.23 -17.30
CA CYS A 18 8.60 -6.40 -16.74
C CYS A 18 7.59 -6.90 -17.79
N GLY A 19 7.96 -7.94 -18.54
CA GLY A 19 7.18 -8.45 -19.67
C GLY A 19 5.94 -9.20 -19.20
N GLY A 20 4.76 -8.64 -19.46
CA GLY A 20 3.51 -9.37 -19.52
C GLY A 20 3.38 -10.10 -20.85
N ASP A 21 3.94 -11.29 -20.96
CA ASP A 21 3.66 -12.22 -22.06
C ASP A 21 2.32 -12.93 -21.80
N THR A 22 1.23 -12.43 -22.37
CA THR A 22 0.04 -13.26 -22.67
C THR A 22 -0.32 -13.13 -24.14
N GLN A 23 0.39 -13.88 -25.00
CA GLN A 23 -0.09 -14.22 -26.33
C GLN A 23 -1.25 -15.21 -26.21
N GLY A 24 -2.47 -14.74 -26.49
CA GLY A 24 -3.65 -15.56 -26.74
C GLY A 24 -4.19 -15.28 -28.13
N THR A 25 -3.82 -16.13 -29.09
CA THR A 25 -4.17 -16.08 -30.50
C THR A 25 -5.67 -16.34 -30.76
N ALA A 26 -6.20 -15.63 -31.74
CA ALA A 26 -7.60 -15.61 -32.17
C ALA A 26 -8.14 -16.97 -32.70
N SER A 27 -9.46 -17.17 -32.58
CA SER A 27 -10.23 -18.04 -33.47
C SER A 27 -11.56 -17.38 -33.80
N GLU A 28 -11.78 -17.12 -35.08
CA GLU A 28 -12.99 -16.53 -35.64
C GLU A 28 -14.14 -17.52 -35.85
N ALA A 29 -15.33 -16.92 -35.93
CA ALA A 29 -16.50 -17.28 -36.76
C ALA A 29 -17.60 -18.20 -36.18
N THR A 30 -18.84 -17.69 -36.16
CA THR A 30 -19.95 -18.09 -37.08
C THR A 30 -21.36 -18.00 -36.44
N THR A 31 -22.23 -17.20 -37.08
CA THR A 31 -23.69 -17.33 -37.34
C THR A 31 -24.79 -17.22 -36.24
N ALA A 32 -25.56 -16.14 -36.42
CA ALA A 32 -27.00 -15.85 -36.31
C ALA A 32 -28.03 -16.81 -35.65
N ALA A 33 -28.82 -16.18 -34.78
CA ALA A 33 -30.30 -16.12 -34.67
C ALA A 33 -31.14 -17.40 -34.41
N THR A 34 -31.88 -17.39 -33.30
CA THR A 34 -33.37 -17.22 -33.21
C THR A 34 -33.89 -17.88 -31.92
N THR A 35 -34.85 -17.22 -31.24
CA THR A 35 -36.11 -17.76 -30.67
C THR A 35 -36.41 -17.25 -29.26
N GLU A 36 -37.66 -16.81 -29.11
CA GLU A 36 -38.30 -16.11 -28.00
C GLU A 36 -38.68 -16.98 -26.79
N ALA A 37 -38.93 -16.28 -25.67
CA ALA A 37 -39.81 -16.59 -24.54
C ALA A 37 -39.43 -17.80 -23.65
N THR A 38 -39.60 -17.84 -22.33
CA THR A 38 -40.73 -17.40 -21.49
C THR A 38 -40.32 -17.53 -20.00
N ALA A 39 -40.90 -16.67 -19.14
CA ALA A 39 -41.31 -16.89 -17.73
C ALA A 39 -40.36 -17.50 -16.66
N THR A 40 -40.16 -16.68 -15.61
CA THR A 40 -40.44 -16.94 -14.18
C THR A 40 -39.67 -18.04 -13.46
N THR A 41 -38.98 -17.69 -12.35
CA THR A 41 -39.28 -18.12 -10.96
C THR A 41 -38.07 -17.95 -10.02
N GLU A 42 -38.33 -17.24 -8.93
CA GLU A 42 -37.79 -17.27 -7.55
C GLU A 42 -36.28 -17.43 -7.23
N ALA A 43 -35.83 -16.43 -6.47
CA ALA A 43 -35.07 -16.49 -5.21
C ALA A 43 -33.97 -17.55 -5.04
N THR A 44 -32.78 -17.07 -4.65
CA THR A 44 -32.21 -17.35 -3.32
C THR A 44 -30.99 -16.44 -3.11
N ALA A 45 -31.01 -15.68 -2.01
CA ALA A 45 -29.85 -14.97 -1.51
C ALA A 45 -28.76 -15.95 -1.07
N THR A 46 -27.50 -15.70 -1.42
CA THR A 46 -26.38 -16.16 -0.62
C THR A 46 -25.28 -15.10 -0.67
N THR A 47 -25.27 -14.32 0.41
CA THR A 47 -24.18 -13.46 0.86
C THR A 47 -22.89 -14.28 0.89
N ALA A 48 -21.87 -13.88 0.15
CA ALA A 48 -20.50 -14.31 0.38
C ALA A 48 -19.75 -13.11 0.96
N THR A 49 -19.84 -13.00 2.29
CA THR A 49 -18.95 -12.18 3.10
C THR A 49 -17.60 -12.88 3.10
N THR A 50 -16.62 -12.32 2.40
CA THR A 50 -15.22 -12.73 2.54
C THR A 50 -14.70 -12.08 3.81
N GLU A 51 -14.69 -12.84 4.91
CA GLU A 51 -13.92 -12.50 6.10
C GLU A 51 -12.44 -12.68 5.77
N ALA A 52 -11.75 -11.55 5.52
CA ALA A 52 -10.30 -11.52 5.59
C ALA A 52 -9.92 -11.69 7.06
N THR A 53 -9.34 -12.85 7.38
CA THR A 53 -8.74 -13.15 8.67
C THR A 53 -7.47 -12.31 8.80
N GLU A 54 -7.56 -11.17 9.46
CA GLU A 54 -6.38 -10.46 9.95
C GLU A 54 -5.74 -11.31 11.05
N ALA A 55 -4.49 -11.70 10.83
CA ALA A 55 -3.65 -12.27 11.87
C ALA A 55 -3.22 -11.13 12.80
N THR A 56 -4.05 -10.85 13.80
CA THR A 56 -3.69 -9.95 14.90
C THR A 56 -2.55 -10.58 15.69
N THR A 57 -1.32 -10.14 15.41
CA THR A 57 -0.18 -10.41 16.28
C THR A 57 -0.32 -9.52 17.51
N ALA A 58 -0.89 -10.08 18.58
CA ALA A 58 -0.94 -9.42 19.88
C ALA A 58 0.47 -9.26 20.44
N GLY A 59 1.09 -8.10 20.18
CA GLY A 59 2.23 -7.62 20.95
C GLY A 59 1.78 -7.39 22.38
N THR A 60 2.18 -8.25 23.30
CA THR A 60 2.05 -7.99 24.74
C THR A 60 3.20 -7.07 25.14
N SER A 61 2.93 -5.77 25.20
CA SER A 61 3.83 -4.79 25.80
C SER A 61 3.43 -4.55 27.25
N ASP A 62 4.20 -5.16 28.15
CA ASP A 62 4.17 -4.90 29.58
C ASP A 62 5.13 -3.74 29.86
N SER A 63 4.65 -2.50 29.90
CA SER A 63 5.41 -1.36 30.46
C SER A 63 4.54 -0.15 30.84
N THR A 64 4.54 0.10 32.14
CA THR A 64 4.41 1.38 32.84
C THR A 64 4.15 2.63 31.97
N GLY A 65 2.87 2.94 31.71
CA GLY A 65 2.41 4.29 31.34
C GLY A 65 2.79 4.81 29.94
N ALA A 66 3.33 3.98 29.05
CA ALA A 66 3.54 4.35 27.65
C ALA A 66 2.20 4.34 26.89
N VAL A 67 2.04 5.27 25.95
CA VAL A 67 0.88 5.27 25.03
C VAL A 67 1.11 4.14 24.02
N GLU A 68 0.28 3.11 24.09
CA GLU A 68 0.29 1.97 23.17
C GLU A 68 -0.58 2.32 21.96
N VAL A 69 0.02 2.47 20.77
CA VAL A 69 -0.71 2.65 19.51
C VAL A 69 -0.70 1.35 18.74
N GLY A 70 -1.88 0.86 18.40
CA GLY A 70 -2.05 -0.31 17.54
C GLY A 70 -1.98 0.06 16.06
N VAL A 71 -1.61 -0.90 15.22
CA VAL A 71 -1.69 -0.79 13.76
C VAL A 71 -2.60 -1.90 13.24
N GLU A 72 -3.60 -1.54 12.45
CA GLU A 72 -4.58 -2.46 11.87
C GLU A 72 -4.90 -2.11 10.41
N ALA A 73 -5.61 -3.00 9.70
CA ALA A 73 -6.07 -2.76 8.33
C ALA A 73 -4.96 -2.40 7.34
N VAL A 74 -3.79 -3.04 7.47
CA VAL A 74 -2.65 -2.80 6.59
C VAL A 74 -2.95 -3.33 5.18
N SER A 75 -2.85 -2.46 4.18
CA SER A 75 -2.99 -2.82 2.77
C SER A 75 -1.91 -2.13 1.95
N SER A 76 -1.30 -2.87 1.03
CA SER A 76 -0.32 -2.37 0.07
C SER A 76 -0.74 -2.73 -1.34
N MET A 77 -0.87 -1.74 -2.23
CA MET A 77 -1.25 -1.95 -3.64
C MET A 77 -0.15 -1.46 -4.58
N CYS A 78 0.22 -2.29 -5.54
CA CYS A 78 1.07 -1.91 -6.66
C CYS A 78 0.19 -1.75 -7.91
N PRO A 79 0.23 -0.60 -8.62
CA PRO A 79 -0.47 -0.45 -9.89
C PRO A 79 0.16 -1.36 -10.97
N ASP A 80 -0.67 -1.92 -11.85
CA ASP A 80 -0.23 -2.82 -12.93
C ASP A 80 0.67 -2.13 -13.97
N GLU A 81 0.57 -0.80 -14.12
CA GLU A 81 1.41 -0.03 -15.03
C GLU A 81 2.34 0.92 -14.27
N PRO A 82 3.66 0.85 -14.49
CA PRO A 82 4.60 1.77 -13.87
C PRO A 82 4.33 3.18 -14.41
N ALA A 83 4.12 4.15 -13.52
CA ALA A 83 4.00 5.54 -13.91
C ALA A 83 5.30 5.99 -14.60
N GLU A 84 5.22 6.50 -15.84
CA GLU A 84 6.38 7.01 -16.59
C GLU A 84 7.09 8.17 -15.85
N ASN A 85 6.37 8.83 -14.95
CA ASN A 85 6.88 9.87 -14.06
C ASN A 85 6.10 9.80 -12.73
N PRO A 86 6.53 8.97 -11.77
CA PRO A 86 5.83 8.86 -10.50
C PRO A 86 5.87 10.22 -9.77
N PRO A 87 4.74 10.67 -9.19
CA PRO A 87 4.75 11.85 -8.35
C PRO A 87 5.63 11.62 -7.10
N PRO A 88 6.04 12.69 -6.38
CA PRO A 88 6.74 12.52 -5.12
C PRO A 88 5.87 11.77 -4.11
N SER A 89 6.51 11.02 -3.19
CA SER A 89 5.82 10.37 -2.07
C SER A 89 4.95 11.38 -1.32
N SER A 90 3.79 10.92 -0.87
CA SER A 90 2.89 11.76 -0.09
C SER A 90 2.27 10.98 1.06
N LEU A 91 2.27 11.62 2.23
CA LEU A 91 1.68 11.06 3.45
C LEU A 91 0.47 11.90 3.84
N SER A 92 -0.66 11.23 4.04
CA SER A 92 -1.90 11.83 4.49
C SER A 92 -2.46 11.08 5.69
N ALA A 93 -3.08 11.82 6.61
CA ALA A 93 -3.69 11.25 7.79
C ALA A 93 -5.02 11.94 8.10
N MET A 94 -6.00 11.17 8.52
CA MET A 94 -7.32 11.65 8.88
C MET A 94 -7.78 10.99 10.17
N SER A 95 -8.26 11.78 11.13
CA SER A 95 -8.90 11.22 12.32
C SER A 95 -10.21 10.55 11.94
N ALA A 96 -10.34 9.27 12.28
CA ALA A 96 -11.56 8.48 12.15
C ALA A 96 -12.47 8.59 13.39
N GLY A 97 -12.02 9.33 14.42
CA GLY A 97 -12.68 9.42 15.72
C GLY A 97 -12.39 8.21 16.62
N GLY A 98 -12.73 8.32 17.91
CA GLY A 98 -12.56 7.22 18.87
C GLY A 98 -11.11 6.79 19.08
N GLY A 99 -10.16 7.73 18.95
CA GLY A 99 -8.73 7.44 19.03
C GLY A 99 -8.16 6.66 17.85
N ALA A 100 -8.85 6.68 16.70
CA ALA A 100 -8.37 6.07 15.46
C ALA A 100 -7.93 7.14 14.45
N ILE A 101 -6.83 6.86 13.73
CA ILE A 101 -6.32 7.68 12.63
C ILE A 101 -6.11 6.77 11.42
N THR A 102 -6.79 7.07 10.32
CA THR A 102 -6.52 6.43 9.02
C THR A 102 -5.37 7.15 8.35
N VAL A 103 -4.35 6.40 7.94
CA VAL A 103 -3.14 6.91 7.30
C VAL A 103 -3.00 6.28 5.92
N GLU A 104 -2.65 7.11 4.95
CA GLU A 104 -2.33 6.70 3.59
C GLU A 104 -0.98 7.29 3.19
N HIS A 105 -0.06 6.42 2.81
CA HIS A 105 1.23 6.77 2.23
C HIS A 105 1.22 6.36 0.76
N ALA A 106 1.00 7.33 -0.11
CA ALA A 106 1.01 7.15 -1.54
C ALA A 106 2.41 7.34 -2.12
N ASP A 107 2.63 6.68 -3.25
CA ASP A 107 3.85 6.76 -4.03
C ASP A 107 5.13 6.29 -3.31
N TYR A 108 4.98 5.28 -2.43
CA TYR A 108 6.09 4.69 -1.69
C TYR A 108 6.90 3.73 -2.59
N LEU A 109 8.19 4.00 -2.79
CA LEU A 109 9.05 3.17 -3.63
C LEU A 109 9.59 1.95 -2.89
N GLY A 110 9.42 0.76 -3.47
CA GLY A 110 10.13 -0.44 -3.02
C GLY A 110 9.99 -1.61 -4.00
N THR A 111 10.17 -2.84 -3.54
CA THR A 111 10.25 -4.02 -4.42
C THR A 111 8.88 -4.67 -4.66
N CYS A 112 8.52 -4.99 -5.91
CA CYS A 112 7.17 -5.42 -6.27
C CYS A 112 6.69 -6.74 -5.62
N CYS A 113 7.61 -7.62 -5.23
CA CYS A 113 7.29 -8.96 -4.73
C CYS A 113 7.26 -9.05 -3.20
N VAL A 114 7.38 -7.91 -2.52
CA VAL A 114 7.26 -7.83 -1.07
C VAL A 114 5.90 -7.24 -0.70
N SER A 115 5.45 -7.59 0.49
CA SER A 115 4.40 -6.85 1.21
C SER A 115 5.06 -6.00 2.29
N TYR A 116 4.32 -5.08 2.90
CA TYR A 116 4.83 -4.27 4.01
C TYR A 116 4.12 -4.62 5.30
N ASP A 117 4.89 -4.95 6.32
CA ASP A 117 4.44 -4.92 7.70
C ASP A 117 4.67 -3.52 8.28
N VAL A 118 3.73 -3.06 9.11
CA VAL A 118 3.70 -1.68 9.59
C VAL A 118 3.77 -1.68 11.11
N THR A 119 4.81 -1.02 11.64
CA THR A 119 4.99 -0.85 13.08
C THR A 119 4.96 0.62 13.43
N ALA A 120 4.37 0.97 14.59
CA ALA A 120 4.32 2.32 15.10
C ALA A 120 4.98 2.41 16.48
N GLU A 121 5.74 3.47 16.72
CA GLU A 121 6.32 3.83 18.02
C GLU A 121 5.89 5.25 18.39
N VAL A 122 5.50 5.46 19.65
CA VAL A 122 5.13 6.79 20.15
C VAL A 122 6.31 7.42 20.88
N ILE A 123 6.72 8.60 20.41
CA ILE A 123 7.76 9.42 21.01
C ILE A 123 7.18 10.82 21.23
N ASP A 124 6.85 11.15 22.47
CA ASP A 124 6.15 12.38 22.84
C ASP A 124 4.81 12.54 22.08
N ALA A 125 4.69 13.59 21.25
CA ALA A 125 3.53 13.86 20.40
C ALA A 125 3.75 13.40 18.93
N THR A 126 4.74 12.54 18.71
CA THR A 126 5.07 11.99 17.39
C THR A 126 4.82 10.49 17.36
N ILE A 127 4.11 10.04 16.32
CA ILE A 127 3.97 8.62 16.00
C ILE A 127 4.93 8.32 14.85
N ALA A 128 6.00 7.60 15.15
CA ALA A 128 6.99 7.16 14.17
C ALA A 128 6.56 5.80 13.58
N VAL A 129 6.30 5.80 12.27
CA VAL A 129 5.89 4.60 11.54
C VAL A 129 7.04 4.07 10.71
N ALA A 130 7.29 2.77 10.81
CA ALA A 130 8.28 2.05 10.02
C ALA A 130 7.60 0.97 9.18
N TYR A 131 8.13 0.76 7.98
CA TYR A 131 7.71 -0.30 7.07
C TYR A 131 8.82 -1.34 6.97
N ALA A 132 8.45 -2.60 7.20
CA ALA A 132 9.33 -3.75 7.02
C ALA A 132 8.86 -4.55 5.80
N GLU A 133 9.76 -4.82 4.86
CA GLU A 133 9.47 -5.70 3.74
C GLU A 133 9.31 -7.15 4.22
N VAL A 134 8.21 -7.78 3.81
CA VAL A 134 7.90 -9.18 4.10
C VAL A 134 7.73 -9.93 2.79
N GLY A 135 8.52 -11.00 2.62
CA GLY A 135 8.54 -11.82 1.41
C GLY A 135 9.90 -11.84 0.73
N ASP A 136 9.98 -12.51 -0.42
CA ASP A 136 11.21 -12.60 -1.20
C ASP A 136 11.29 -11.39 -2.16
N PRO A 137 12.39 -10.60 -2.10
CA PRO A 137 12.57 -9.49 -3.03
C PRO A 137 12.81 -10.01 -4.45
N CYS A 138 12.41 -9.21 -5.43
CA CYS A 138 12.65 -9.44 -6.85
C CYS A 138 13.26 -8.20 -7.51
N ASP A 139 13.79 -8.37 -8.72
CA ASP A 139 14.53 -7.31 -9.42
C ASP A 139 13.63 -6.22 -10.06
N CYS A 140 12.37 -6.13 -9.65
CA CYS A 140 11.45 -5.07 -10.10
C CYS A 140 11.09 -4.12 -8.96
N SER A 141 11.09 -2.83 -9.30
CA SER A 141 10.70 -1.74 -8.41
C SER A 141 9.28 -1.30 -8.72
N CYS A 142 8.50 -1.08 -7.68
CA CYS A 142 7.11 -0.70 -7.73
C CYS A 142 6.82 0.50 -6.83
N VAL A 143 5.75 1.19 -7.18
CA VAL A 143 5.22 2.32 -6.43
C VAL A 143 4.02 1.80 -5.65
N PHE A 144 4.07 1.88 -4.33
CA PHE A 144 3.05 1.35 -3.45
C PHE A 144 2.19 2.46 -2.88
N GLN A 145 0.90 2.18 -2.75
CA GLN A 145 0.03 2.86 -1.81
C GLN A 145 -0.12 1.99 -0.57
N ILE A 146 0.37 2.48 0.56
CA ILE A 146 0.29 1.80 1.86
C ILE A 146 -0.77 2.50 2.70
N SER A 147 -1.84 1.79 3.06
CA SER A 147 -2.89 2.28 3.95
C SER A 147 -2.94 1.45 5.22
N TYR A 148 -3.18 2.12 6.35
CA TYR A 148 -3.29 1.49 7.67
C TYR A 148 -4.08 2.38 8.63
N THR A 149 -4.58 1.80 9.72
CA THR A 149 -5.25 2.53 10.79
C THR A 149 -4.44 2.43 12.07
N LEU A 150 -4.09 3.58 12.64
CA LEU A 150 -3.55 3.70 13.98
C LEU A 150 -4.71 3.70 14.98
N THR A 151 -4.64 2.89 16.02
CA THR A 151 -5.69 2.78 17.05
C THR A 151 -5.14 3.06 18.44
N GLY A 152 -6.03 3.43 19.38
CA GLY A 152 -5.62 3.74 20.75
C GLY A 152 -4.89 5.09 20.90
N VAL A 153 -4.97 5.97 19.90
CA VAL A 153 -4.33 7.28 19.92
C VAL A 153 -5.13 8.23 20.83
N PRO A 154 -4.54 8.79 21.89
CA PRO A 154 -5.22 9.75 22.76
C PRO A 154 -5.62 11.04 22.02
N ASP A 155 -6.66 11.71 22.52
CA ASP A 155 -7.10 13.01 22.01
C ASP A 155 -5.94 14.03 22.07
N GLY A 156 -5.76 14.80 21.01
CA GLY A 156 -4.65 15.74 20.91
C GLY A 156 -4.16 15.98 19.48
N ALA A 157 -3.14 16.83 19.37
CA ALA A 157 -2.42 17.07 18.12
C ALA A 157 -1.22 16.12 18.03
N TRP A 158 -1.13 15.41 16.91
CA TRP A 158 -0.12 14.40 16.66
C TRP A 158 0.61 14.67 15.35
N THR A 159 1.90 14.41 15.33
CA THR A 159 2.71 14.34 14.11
C THR A 159 2.92 12.88 13.76
N ILE A 160 2.53 12.46 12.56
CA ILE A 160 2.83 11.13 12.03
C ILE A 160 4.02 11.27 11.11
N THR A 161 5.01 10.39 11.27
CA THR A 161 6.21 10.34 10.42
C THR A 161 6.35 8.96 9.82
N ALA A 162 6.65 8.88 8.52
CA ALA A 162 6.92 7.63 7.81
C ALA A 162 8.05 7.87 6.79
N GLY A 163 9.24 7.33 7.06
CA GLY A 163 10.42 7.62 6.24
C GLY A 163 10.81 9.11 6.30
N SER A 164 10.82 9.78 5.14
CA SER A 164 11.08 11.22 5.04
C SER A 164 9.83 12.09 5.11
N ASP A 165 8.64 11.48 5.10
CA ASP A 165 7.37 12.17 5.03
C ASP A 165 6.75 12.36 6.42
N SER A 166 6.03 13.47 6.59
CA SER A 166 5.38 13.81 7.86
C SER A 166 4.07 14.55 7.64
N VAL A 167 3.08 14.29 8.49
CA VAL A 167 1.77 14.95 8.46
C VAL A 167 1.27 15.22 9.88
N GLU A 168 0.58 16.34 10.07
CA GLU A 168 -0.09 16.69 11.33
C GLU A 168 -1.56 16.29 11.29
N VAL A 169 -2.06 15.75 12.40
CA VAL A 169 -3.46 15.35 12.56
C VAL A 169 -3.94 15.62 13.98
N THR A 170 -5.19 16.06 14.11
CA THR A 170 -5.83 16.28 15.41
C THR A 170 -6.85 15.18 15.66
N VAL A 171 -6.71 14.48 16.78
CA VAL A 171 -7.70 13.52 17.28
C VAL A 171 -8.66 14.29 18.21
N PRO A 172 -9.96 14.38 17.85
CA PRO A 172 -10.96 15.17 18.58
C PRO A 172 -11.56 14.43 19.79
#